data_AF-A0A965IH79-F1
#
_entry.id   AF-A0A965IH79-F1
#
_cell.length_a   1.000
_cell.length_b   1.000
_cell.length_c   1.000
_cell.angle_alpha   90.00
_cell.angle_beta   90.00
_cell.angle_gamma   90.00
#
_symmetry.space_group_name_H-M   'P 1'
#
loop_
_entity.id
_entity.type
_entity.pdbx_description
1 polymer ?
#
loop_
_entity_poly.entity_id
_entity_poly.type
_entity_poly.pdbx_seq_one_letter_code
_entity_poly.pdbx_strand_id
1 'polypeptide(L)'
;MSLEKNENYFELTDESDRASAVEAQFNEDALELARRKIAPEVSPDFDGLHCIACGEKILAARLKLGKIRCIDCQTLKEKQSKFFAG
;
A
#
# COMPACT_ATOMS: atom_id res chain seq x y z
N MET A 1 -0.41 38.41 32.33
CA MET A 1 -0.93 37.03 32.43
C MET A 1 0.10 36.15 31.77
N SER A 2 0.92 35.51 32.60
CA SER A 2 1.96 34.59 32.18
C SER A 2 1.29 33.43 31.43
N LEU A 3 1.68 33.20 30.18
CA LEU A 3 1.35 31.97 29.49
C LEU A 3 2.17 30.87 30.16
N GLU A 4 1.59 30.30 31.21
CA GLU A 4 2.18 29.20 31.95
C GLU A 4 2.35 28.02 31.00
N LYS A 5 3.57 27.50 31.05
CA LYS A 5 4.11 26.49 30.15
C LYS A 5 3.23 25.25 30.12
N ASN A 6 2.73 24.94 28.93
CA ASN A 6 2.73 23.59 28.37
C ASN A 6 2.07 22.49 29.24
N GLU A 7 0.77 22.59 29.46
CA GLU A 7 -0.03 21.56 30.14
C GLU A 7 -0.42 20.38 29.21
N ASN A 8 0.09 20.33 27.98
CA ASN A 8 -0.20 19.25 27.01
C ASN A 8 1.02 18.36 26.70
N TYR A 9 1.98 18.27 27.62
CA TYR A 9 3.22 17.50 27.42
C TYR A 9 3.35 16.28 28.35
N PHE A 10 2.49 16.16 29.36
CA PHE A 10 2.58 15.12 30.38
C PHE A 10 1.74 13.86 30.06
N GLU A 11 0.77 13.93 29.15
CA GLU A 11 -0.12 12.79 28.78
C GLU A 11 0.42 11.92 27.63
N LEU A 12 1.73 11.68 27.60
CA LEU A 12 2.30 10.49 26.99
C LEU A 12 2.63 9.51 28.13
N THR A 13 1.58 9.19 28.88
CA THR A 13 1.51 8.63 30.23
C THR A 13 1.99 7.18 30.29
N ASP A 14 3.25 6.99 30.68
CA ASP A 14 3.89 5.69 30.89
C ASP A 14 4.28 4.89 29.63
N GLU A 15 5.19 3.93 29.80
CA GLU A 15 5.81 3.17 28.70
C GLU A 15 4.79 2.40 27.85
N SER A 16 3.66 2.06 28.47
CA SER A 16 2.55 1.34 27.84
C SER A 16 1.80 2.19 26.81
N ASP A 17 1.47 3.45 27.12
CA ASP A 17 0.82 4.36 26.17
C ASP A 17 1.71 4.63 24.96
N ARG A 18 3.03 4.75 25.17
CA ARG A 18 4.01 4.89 24.09
C ARG A 18 4.07 3.65 23.21
N ALA A 19 4.09 2.46 23.80
CA ALA A 19 4.07 1.21 23.05
C ALA A 19 2.80 1.10 22.20
N SER A 20 1.64 1.37 22.79
CA SER A 20 0.35 1.36 22.08
C SER A 20 0.30 2.38 20.94
N ALA A 21 0.84 3.60 21.13
CA ALA A 21 0.90 4.60 20.08
C ALA A 21 1.79 4.16 18.90
N VAL A 22 2.91 3.47 19.19
CA VAL A 22 3.80 2.93 18.17
C VAL A 22 3.13 1.78 17.41
N GLU A 23 2.44 0.87 18.10
CA GLU A 23 1.67 -0.21 17.48
C GLU A 23 0.56 0.31 16.57
N ALA A 24 -0.16 1.34 17.01
CA ALA A 24 -1.20 1.99 16.21
C ALA A 24 -0.61 2.56 14.91
N GLN A 25 0.52 3.27 14.98
CA GLN A 25 1.20 3.81 13.81
C GLN A 25 1.62 2.71 12.82
N PHE A 26 2.21 1.61 13.30
CA PHE A 26 2.59 0.49 12.43
C PHE A 26 1.38 -0.16 11.75
N ASN A 27 0.28 -0.31 12.48
CA ASN A 27 -0.95 -0.88 11.92
C ASN A 27 -1.55 0.04 10.85
N GLU A 28 -1.59 1.35 11.09
CA GLU A 28 -2.08 2.33 10.14
C GLU A 28 -1.23 2.36 8.87
N ASP A 29 0.10 2.39 9.00
CA ASP A 29 1.02 2.36 7.86
C ASP A 29 0.89 1.07 7.05
N ALA A 30 0.83 -0.08 7.72
CA ALA A 30 0.62 -1.37 7.06
C ALA A 30 -0.72 -1.41 6.29
N LEU A 31 -1.78 -0.83 6.86
CA LEU A 31 -3.09 -0.74 6.23
C LEU A 31 -3.07 0.19 5.00
N GLU A 32 -2.41 1.34 5.10
CA GLU A 32 -2.22 2.25 3.98
C GLU A 32 -1.43 1.59 2.84
N LEU A 33 -0.33 0.92 3.15
CA LEU A 33 0.46 0.17 2.17
C LEU A 33 -0.36 -0.91 1.49
N ALA A 34 -1.17 -1.66 2.24
CA ALA A 34 -2.07 -2.67 1.70
C ALA A 34 -3.12 -2.04 0.75
N ARG A 35 -3.73 -0.92 1.15
CA ARG A 35 -4.69 -0.17 0.30
C ARG A 35 -4.03 0.30 -1.00
N ARG A 36 -2.82 0.87 -0.93
CA ARG A 36 -2.06 1.31 -2.11
C ARG A 36 -1.74 0.16 -3.07
N LYS A 37 -1.40 -1.02 -2.56
CA LYS A 37 -1.13 -2.22 -3.38
C LYS A 37 -2.36 -2.73 -4.14
N ILE A 38 -3.56 -2.51 -3.60
CA ILE A 38 -4.81 -2.97 -4.23
C ILE A 38 -5.33 -1.99 -5.29
N ALA A 39 -4.89 -0.73 -5.24
CA ALA A 39 -5.34 0.33 -6.14
C ALA A 39 -5.30 -0.09 -7.64
N PRO A 40 -6.26 0.39 -8.45
CA PRO A 40 -6.23 0.17 -9.89
C PRO A 40 -4.99 0.83 -10.49
N GLU A 41 -4.26 0.07 -11.32
CA GLU A 41 -3.10 0.60 -12.04
C GLU A 41 -3.62 1.25 -13.32
N VAL A 42 -3.38 2.55 -13.51
CA VAL A 42 -3.69 3.26 -14.76
C VAL A 42 -2.38 3.55 -15.49
N SER A 43 -2.29 3.17 -16.76
CA SER A 43 -1.17 3.53 -17.62
C SER A 43 -1.69 4.05 -18.96
N PRO A 44 -1.12 5.13 -19.52
CA PRO A 44 -1.56 5.69 -20.79
C PRO A 44 -1.37 4.73 -21.97
N ASP A 45 -0.39 3.82 -21.89
CA ASP A 45 -0.07 2.83 -22.93
C ASP A 45 -0.91 1.54 -22.87
N PHE A 46 -2.01 1.52 -22.10
CA PHE A 46 -2.84 0.31 -21.98
C PHE A 46 -3.97 0.30 -23.01
N ASP A 47 -3.90 -0.63 -23.98
CA ASP A 47 -4.91 -0.83 -25.03
C ASP A 47 -6.27 -1.36 -24.52
N GLY A 48 -6.45 -1.53 -23.21
CA GLY A 48 -7.69 -2.02 -22.61
C GLY A 48 -7.90 -3.54 -22.68
N LEU A 49 -7.04 -4.27 -23.41
CA LEU A 49 -7.25 -5.70 -23.72
C LEU A 49 -6.01 -6.58 -23.46
N HIS A 50 -4.81 -6.06 -23.66
CA HIS A 50 -3.56 -6.84 -23.65
C HIS A 50 -2.66 -6.46 -22.48
N CYS A 51 -1.96 -7.46 -21.93
CA CYS A 51 -0.99 -7.28 -20.86
C CYS A 51 0.16 -6.38 -21.32
N ILE A 52 0.44 -5.31 -20.57
CA ILE A 52 1.54 -4.37 -20.88
C ILE A 52 2.94 -4.99 -20.88
N ALA A 53 3.11 -6.18 -20.28
CA ALA A 53 4.42 -6.82 -20.12
C ALA A 53 4.70 -7.91 -21.16
N CYS A 54 3.67 -8.64 -21.60
CA CYS A 54 3.84 -9.77 -22.51
C CYS A 54 2.92 -9.74 -23.74
N GLY A 55 1.96 -8.80 -23.82
CA GLY A 55 1.01 -8.71 -24.91
C GLY A 55 -0.15 -9.72 -24.87
N GLU A 56 -0.16 -10.65 -23.91
CA GLU A 56 -1.21 -11.68 -23.79
C GLU A 56 -2.57 -11.07 -23.44
N LYS A 57 -3.65 -11.67 -23.92
CA LYS A 57 -5.01 -11.21 -23.66
C LYS A 57 -5.37 -11.34 -22.17
N ILE A 58 -5.78 -10.24 -21.55
CA ILE A 58 -6.21 -10.24 -20.15
C ILE A 58 -7.64 -10.77 -20.04
N LEU A 59 -7.88 -11.65 -19.07
CA LEU A 59 -9.22 -12.13 -18.73
C LEU A 59 -10.15 -10.97 -18.40
N ALA A 60 -11.37 -10.97 -18.95
CA ALA A 60 -12.35 -9.90 -18.76
C ALA A 60 -12.64 -9.60 -17.27
N ALA A 61 -12.60 -10.62 -16.40
CA ALA A 61 -12.75 -10.44 -14.95
C ALA A 61 -11.66 -9.54 -14.34
N ARG A 62 -10.43 -9.59 -14.84
CA ARG A 62 -9.32 -8.74 -14.37
C ARG A 62 -9.38 -7.33 -14.94
N LEU A 63 -9.84 -7.17 -16.18
CA LEU A 63 -10.09 -5.87 -16.79
C LEU A 63 -11.13 -5.07 -15.98
N LYS A 64 -12.21 -5.75 -15.53
CA LYS A 64 -13.22 -5.14 -14.64
C LYS A 64 -12.66 -4.66 -13.29
N LEU A 65 -11.57 -5.27 -12.82
CA LEU A 65 -10.86 -4.87 -11.59
C LEU A 65 -9.82 -3.76 -11.83
N GLY A 66 -9.72 -3.23 -13.05
CA GLY A 66 -8.73 -2.20 -13.39
C GLY A 66 -7.29 -2.69 -13.34
N LYS A 67 -7.04 -3.98 -13.65
CA LYS A 67 -5.71 -4.56 -13.67
C LYS A 67 -5.18 -4.66 -15.12
N ILE A 68 -3.99 -4.10 -15.33
CA ILE A 68 -3.35 -3.96 -16.65
C ILE A 68 -2.36 -5.08 -16.99
N ARG A 69 -2.19 -6.06 -16.09
CA ARG A 69 -1.29 -7.22 -16.27
C ARG A 69 -2.06 -8.53 -16.18
N CYS A 70 -1.61 -9.52 -16.96
CA CYS A 70 -2.05 -10.92 -16.81
C CYS A 70 -1.63 -11.49 -15.44
N ILE A 71 -2.19 -12.65 -15.08
CA ILE A 71 -1.94 -13.29 -13.78
C ILE A 71 -0.47 -13.68 -13.65
N ASP A 72 0.13 -14.22 -14.71
CA ASP A 72 1.52 -14.69 -14.69
C ASP A 72 2.51 -13.55 -14.51
N CYS A 73 2.40 -12.48 -15.31
CA CYS A 73 3.27 -11.31 -15.18
C CYS A 73 3.08 -10.61 -13.82
N GLN A 74 1.86 -10.60 -13.28
CA GLN A 74 1.64 -10.07 -11.93
C GLN A 74 2.33 -10.93 -10.87
N THR A 75 2.17 -12.25 -10.97
CA THR A 75 2.79 -13.21 -10.04
C THR A 75 4.32 -13.12 -10.08
N LEU A 76 4.89 -12.95 -11.27
CA LEU A 76 6.34 -12.76 -11.43
C LEU A 76 6.81 -11.45 -10.79
N LYS A 77 6.10 -10.33 -11.01
CA LYS A 77 6.39 -9.04 -10.37
C LYS A 77 6.34 -9.16 -8.84
N GLU A 78 5.31 -9.83 -8.32
CA GLU A 78 5.16 -10.06 -6.87
C GLU A 78 6.28 -10.93 -6.30
N LYS A 79 6.64 -12.03 -6.98
CA LYS A 79 7.78 -12.88 -6.59
C LYS A 79 9.09 -12.09 -6.58
N GLN A 80 9.37 -11.34 -7.64
CA GLN A 80 10.57 -10.50 -7.71
C GLN A 80 10.58 -9.48 -6.57
N SER A 81 9.45 -8.79 -6.32
CA SER A 81 9.36 -7.82 -5.22
C SER A 81 9.62 -8.45 -3.84
N LYS A 82 9.27 -9.72 -3.63
CA LYS A 82 9.57 -10.43 -2.37
C LYS A 82 11.06 -10.74 -2.20
N PHE A 83 11.79 -10.94 -3.29
CA PHE A 83 13.23 -11.27 -3.23
C PHE A 83 14.13 -10.02 -3.24
N PHE A 84 13.69 -8.93 -3.86
CA PHE A 84 14.47 -7.70 -4.02
C PHE A 84 14.08 -6.58 -3.04
N ALA A 85 13.05 -6.77 -2.21
CA ALA A 85 12.77 -5.86 -1.09
C ALA A 85 13.69 -6.20 0.10
N GLY A 86 14.95 -5.79 -0.03
CA GLY A 86 15.92 -5.69 1.07
C GLY A 86 16.16 -4.23 1.42
#